data_AF-A0A4S2UHP6-F1
#
_entry.id   AF-A0A4S2UHP6-F1
#
_cell.length_a   1.000
_cell.length_b   1.000
_cell.length_c   1.000
_cell.angle_alpha   90.00
_cell.angle_beta   90.00
_cell.angle_gamma   90.00
#
_symmetry.space_group_name_H-M   'P 1'
#
loop_
_entity.id
_entity.type
_entity.pdbx_description
1 polymer ?
#
loop_
_entity_poly.entity_id
_entity_poly.type
_entity_poly.pdbx_seq_one_letter_code
_entity_poly.pdbx_strand_id
1 'polypeptide(L)'
;MGEPAATAAKVVASLLEWRDWLEELAERFAQMAPPAGADADDRSWHLDRAATRLVTVVVDRTGAECGWYGLCHTVLTWFLSSTGMGLETAKQAVDTAIGGRFKSWTEPSRTLVDSVGEDLAVGLTGEQPYRDR
;
A
#
# COMPACT_ATOMS: atom_id res chain seq x y z
N MET A 1 -36.44 -10.10 -4.35
CA MET A 1 -36.01 -8.89 -5.07
C MET A 1 -36.10 -7.75 -4.05
N GLY A 2 -34.98 -7.16 -3.63
CA GLY A 2 -34.97 -6.17 -2.54
C GLY A 2 -35.65 -4.87 -2.96
N GLU A 3 -36.39 -4.25 -2.04
CA GLU A 3 -37.02 -2.95 -2.28
C GLU A 3 -35.96 -1.88 -2.61
N PRO A 4 -36.19 -0.98 -3.57
CA PRO A 4 -35.20 0.02 -4.00
C PRO A 4 -34.59 0.83 -2.84
N ALA A 5 -35.37 1.13 -1.81
CA ALA A 5 -34.92 1.83 -0.61
C ALA A 5 -33.89 1.01 0.20
N ALA A 6 -34.09 -0.31 0.31
CA ALA A 6 -33.15 -1.19 1.00
C ALA A 6 -31.82 -1.31 0.23
N THR A 7 -31.87 -1.33 -1.09
CA THR A 7 -30.66 -1.29 -1.93
C THR A 7 -29.93 0.04 -1.78
N ALA A 8 -30.65 1.16 -1.84
CA ALA A 8 -30.06 2.49 -1.66
C ALA A 8 -29.37 2.64 -0.29
N ALA A 9 -30.02 2.18 0.79
CA ALA A 9 -29.43 2.20 2.13
C ALA A 9 -28.13 1.40 2.21
N LYS A 10 -28.06 0.23 1.56
CA LYS A 10 -26.83 -0.57 1.48
C LYS A 10 -25.72 0.14 0.72
N VAL A 11 -26.04 0.76 -0.42
CA VAL A 11 -25.06 1.53 -1.21
C VAL A 11 -24.51 2.68 -0.39
N VAL A 12 -25.36 3.44 0.31
CA VAL A 12 -24.92 4.54 1.18
C VAL A 12 -24.03 4.02 2.30
N ALA A 13 -24.39 2.92 2.96
CA ALA A 13 -23.55 2.32 4.00
C ALA A 13 -22.16 1.92 3.47
N SER A 14 -22.09 1.28 2.30
CA SER A 14 -20.82 0.92 1.66
C SER A 14 -19.96 2.13 1.27
N LEU A 15 -20.58 3.24 0.84
CA LEU A 15 -19.85 4.47 0.52
C LEU A 15 -19.27 5.13 1.79
N LEU A 16 -19.99 5.11 2.90
CA LEU A 16 -19.51 5.62 4.17
C LEU A 16 -18.36 4.76 4.71
N GLU A 17 -18.52 3.44 4.70
CA GLU A 17 -17.44 2.51 5.05
C GLU A 17 -16.17 2.75 4.20
N TRP A 18 -16.36 3.01 2.90
CA TRP A 18 -15.24 3.32 2.02
C TRP A 18 -14.56 4.64 2.34
N ARG A 19 -15.33 5.69 2.64
CA ARG A 19 -14.78 6.98 3.07
C ARG A 19 -13.98 6.85 4.35
N ASP A 20 -14.55 6.19 5.36
CA ASP A 20 -13.91 6.03 6.67
C ASP A 20 -12.58 5.28 6.52
N TRP A 21 -12.51 4.26 5.66
CA TRP A 21 -11.27 3.57 5.33
C TRP A 21 -10.22 4.47 4.62
N LEU A 22 -10.66 5.34 3.70
CA LEU A 22 -9.75 6.29 3.03
C LEU A 22 -9.18 7.33 4.00
N GLU A 23 -9.98 7.78 4.96
CA GLU A 23 -9.53 8.70 6.02
C GLU A 23 -8.48 8.01 6.93
N GLU A 24 -8.74 6.76 7.32
CA GLU A 24 -7.81 5.93 8.09
C GLU A 24 -6.47 5.69 7.36
N LEU A 25 -6.55 5.54 6.03
CA LEU A 25 -5.38 5.35 5.16
C LEU A 25 -4.56 6.63 5.04
N ALA A 26 -5.22 7.78 4.89
CA ALA A 26 -4.56 9.07 4.83
C ALA A 26 -3.79 9.38 6.13
N GLU A 27 -4.37 9.05 7.29
CA GLU A 27 -3.69 9.20 8.58
C GLU A 27 -2.45 8.30 8.66
N ARG A 28 -2.56 7.03 8.23
CA ARG A 28 -1.42 6.11 8.17
C ARG A 28 -0.30 6.62 7.28
N PHE A 29 -0.61 7.18 6.11
CA PHE A 29 0.41 7.75 5.23
C PHE A 29 1.20 8.85 5.93
N ALA A 30 0.54 9.76 6.63
CA ALA A 30 1.20 10.83 7.38
C ALA A 30 2.11 10.27 8.49
N GLN A 31 1.68 9.21 9.17
CA GLN A 31 2.47 8.56 10.24
C GLN A 31 3.68 7.77 9.71
N MET A 32 3.61 7.26 8.47
CA MET A 32 4.65 6.40 7.89
C MET A 32 5.56 7.11 6.88
N ALA A 33 5.22 8.34 6.47
CA ALA A 33 6.03 9.11 5.53
C ALA A 33 7.43 9.37 6.11
N PRO A 34 8.50 9.22 5.31
CA PRO A 34 9.83 9.61 5.74
C PRO A 34 9.88 11.09 6.15
N PRO A 35 10.64 11.46 7.20
CA PRO A 35 10.84 12.85 7.57
C PRO A 35 11.38 13.69 6.40
N ALA A 36 10.98 14.97 6.34
CA ALA A 36 11.52 15.89 5.36
C ALA A 36 13.04 16.07 5.58
N GLY A 37 13.83 15.78 4.55
CA GLY A 37 15.29 15.85 4.63
C GLY A 37 15.97 14.61 5.22
N ALA A 38 15.24 13.50 5.42
CA ALA A 38 15.86 12.21 5.70
C ALA A 38 16.90 11.86 4.62
N ASP A 39 18.03 11.31 5.04
CA ASP A 39 19.03 10.80 4.12
C ASP A 39 18.55 9.51 3.41
N ALA A 40 19.38 8.98 2.51
CA ALA A 40 19.00 7.83 1.70
C ALA A 40 18.73 6.58 2.55
N ASP A 41 19.51 6.35 3.60
CA ASP A 41 19.39 5.20 4.49
C ASP A 41 18.12 5.27 5.33
N ASP A 42 17.88 6.42 5.98
CA ASP A 42 16.68 6.67 6.78
C ASP A 42 15.43 6.60 5.91
N ARG A 43 15.48 7.15 4.70
CA ARG A 43 14.38 7.08 3.73
C ARG A 43 14.13 5.64 3.29
N SER A 44 15.18 4.86 3.04
CA SER A 44 15.09 3.45 2.64
C SER A 44 14.35 2.65 3.72
N TRP A 45 14.75 2.80 4.98
CA TRP A 45 14.12 2.13 6.11
C TRP A 45 12.63 2.49 6.27
N HIS A 46 12.26 3.77 6.14
CA HIS A 46 10.86 4.19 6.24
C HIS A 46 10.01 3.62 5.11
N LEU A 47 10.52 3.61 3.88
CA LEU A 47 9.81 3.10 2.71
C LEU A 47 9.56 1.59 2.82
N ASP A 48 10.56 0.81 3.26
CA ASP A 48 10.42 -0.63 3.51
C ASP A 48 9.30 -0.94 4.52
N ARG A 49 9.35 -0.26 5.68
CA ARG A 49 8.36 -0.47 6.75
C ARG A 49 6.97 0.00 6.36
N ALA A 50 6.86 1.12 5.65
CA ALA A 50 5.59 1.62 5.18
C ALA A 50 4.96 0.67 4.15
N ALA A 51 5.73 0.23 3.15
CA ALA A 51 5.25 -0.69 2.13
C ALA A 51 4.77 -2.01 2.73
N THR A 52 5.56 -2.62 3.62
CA THR A 52 5.20 -3.85 4.33
C THR A 52 3.88 -3.71 5.09
N ARG A 53 3.73 -2.63 5.86
CA ARG A 53 2.51 -2.35 6.64
C ARG A 53 1.29 -2.10 5.74
N LEU A 54 1.46 -1.37 4.65
CA LEU A 54 0.37 -1.06 3.73
C LEU A 54 -0.15 -2.31 3.00
N VAL A 55 0.75 -3.22 2.62
CA VAL A 55 0.35 -4.52 2.06
C VAL A 55 -0.50 -5.29 3.06
N THR A 56 -0.12 -5.34 4.34
CA THR A 56 -0.92 -5.98 5.41
C THR A 56 -2.30 -5.34 5.55
N VAL A 57 -2.38 -4.00 5.60
CA VAL A 57 -3.66 -3.28 5.69
C VAL A 57 -4.60 -3.63 4.53
N VAL A 58 -4.07 -3.75 3.31
CA VAL A 58 -4.87 -4.13 2.14
C VAL A 58 -5.32 -5.58 2.23
N VAL A 59 -4.42 -6.51 2.60
CA VAL A 59 -4.76 -7.93 2.78
C VAL A 59 -5.87 -8.11 3.81
N ASP A 60 -5.77 -7.46 4.96
CA ASP A 60 -6.77 -7.52 6.03
C ASP A 60 -8.12 -6.96 5.56
N ARG A 61 -8.10 -5.86 4.79
CA ARG A 61 -9.30 -5.21 4.27
C ARG A 61 -10.08 -6.06 3.27
N THR A 62 -9.36 -6.79 2.41
CA THR A 62 -9.95 -7.54 1.30
C THR A 62 -10.03 -9.04 1.56
N GLY A 63 -9.51 -9.54 2.69
CA GLY A 63 -9.36 -10.97 2.95
C GLY A 63 -8.49 -11.69 1.92
N ALA A 64 -7.54 -10.98 1.28
CA ALA A 64 -6.81 -11.44 0.10
C ALA A 64 -7.70 -11.99 -1.06
N GLU A 65 -8.97 -11.57 -1.12
CA GLU A 65 -9.92 -11.99 -2.16
C GLU A 65 -9.86 -11.10 -3.42
N CYS A 66 -10.89 -11.15 -4.26
CA CYS A 66 -10.93 -10.46 -5.55
C CYS A 66 -10.53 -8.98 -5.44
N GLY A 67 -9.56 -8.56 -6.25
CA GLY A 67 -9.15 -7.16 -6.34
C GLY A 67 -8.09 -6.70 -5.32
N TRP A 68 -7.65 -7.56 -4.38
CA TRP A 68 -6.63 -7.19 -3.39
C TRP A 68 -5.32 -6.71 -4.03
N TYR A 69 -4.86 -7.36 -5.09
CA TYR A 69 -3.64 -6.98 -5.81
C TYR A 69 -3.76 -5.58 -6.44
N GLY A 70 -4.90 -5.29 -7.08
CA GLY A 70 -5.14 -3.98 -7.68
C GLY A 70 -5.26 -2.88 -6.63
N LEU A 71 -5.90 -3.18 -5.50
CA LEU A 71 -5.97 -2.24 -4.38
C LEU A 71 -4.60 -2.01 -3.74
N CYS A 72 -3.78 -3.07 -3.58
CA CYS A 72 -2.42 -3.00 -3.04
C CYS A 72 -1.54 -2.08 -3.90
N HIS A 73 -1.56 -2.31 -5.21
CA HIS A 73 -0.88 -1.48 -6.19
C HIS A 73 -1.29 0.00 -6.09
N THR A 74 -2.61 0.24 -6.01
CA THR A 74 -3.18 1.60 -5.89
C THR A 74 -2.72 2.28 -4.60
N VAL A 75 -2.80 1.60 -3.46
CA VAL A 75 -2.42 2.13 -2.15
C VAL A 75 -0.94 2.46 -2.08
N LEU A 76 -0.06 1.57 -2.57
CA LEU A 76 1.38 1.83 -2.61
C LEU A 76 1.72 3.02 -3.52
N THR A 77 1.04 3.13 -4.66
CA THR A 77 1.21 4.26 -5.57
C THR A 77 0.80 5.58 -4.90
N TRP A 78 -0.36 5.61 -4.23
CA TRP A 78 -0.82 6.79 -3.49
C TRP A 78 0.13 7.17 -2.34
N PHE A 79 0.64 6.19 -1.61
CA PHE A 79 1.61 6.44 -0.54
C PHE A 79 2.87 7.11 -1.09
N LEU A 80 3.49 6.55 -2.13
CA LEU A 80 4.68 7.15 -2.75
C LEU A 80 4.40 8.57 -3.26
N SER A 81 3.25 8.79 -3.91
CA SER A 81 2.86 10.13 -4.35
C SER A 81 2.66 11.12 -3.20
N SER A 82 2.16 10.67 -2.04
CA SER A 82 2.02 11.51 -0.85
C SER A 82 3.37 12.02 -0.31
N THR A 83 4.48 11.32 -0.62
CA THR A 83 5.85 11.75 -0.27
C THR A 83 6.47 12.76 -1.25
N GLY A 84 5.68 13.27 -2.20
CA GLY A 84 6.12 14.23 -3.22
C GLY A 84 6.58 13.61 -4.55
N MET A 85 6.44 12.29 -4.72
CA MET A 85 6.78 11.60 -5.96
C MET A 85 5.70 11.82 -7.03
N GLY A 86 6.11 12.06 -8.28
CA GLY A 86 5.17 12.11 -9.40
C GLY A 86 4.40 10.79 -9.57
N LEU A 87 3.11 10.86 -9.90
CA LEU A 87 2.22 9.69 -9.96
C LEU A 87 2.73 8.58 -10.89
N GLU A 88 3.20 8.93 -12.08
CA GLU A 88 3.71 7.96 -13.05
C GLU A 88 5.00 7.29 -12.58
N THR A 89 5.89 8.06 -11.93
CA THR A 89 7.13 7.54 -11.33
C THR A 89 6.82 6.59 -10.18
N ALA A 90 5.88 6.96 -9.31
CA ALA A 90 5.40 6.12 -8.22
C ALA A 90 4.82 4.80 -8.75
N LYS A 91 3.96 4.88 -9.77
CA LYS A 91 3.37 3.72 -10.42
C LYS A 91 4.43 2.78 -10.99
N GLN A 92 5.42 3.32 -11.70
CA GLN A 92 6.50 2.52 -12.29
C GLN A 92 7.39 1.85 -11.23
N ALA A 93 7.64 2.54 -10.10
CA ALA A 93 8.37 1.96 -8.98
C ALA A 93 7.60 0.78 -8.37
N VAL A 94 6.29 0.94 -8.16
CA VAL A 94 5.42 -0.14 -7.66
C VAL A 94 5.37 -1.30 -8.65
N ASP A 95 5.13 -1.04 -9.94
CA ASP A 95 5.14 -2.07 -10.99
C ASP A 95 6.44 -2.87 -11.00
N THR A 96 7.58 -2.22 -10.77
CA THR A 96 8.89 -2.88 -10.70
C THR A 96 9.01 -3.78 -9.46
N ALA A 97 8.54 -3.29 -8.31
CA ALA A 97 8.67 -4.02 -7.05
C ALA A 97 7.70 -5.21 -6.92
N ILE A 98 6.45 -5.05 -7.36
CA ILE A 98 5.39 -6.04 -7.12
C ILE A 98 4.86 -6.72 -8.39
N GLY A 99 5.19 -6.18 -9.57
CA GLY A 99 4.69 -6.63 -10.85
C GLY A 99 4.92 -8.13 -11.08
N GLY A 100 3.82 -8.89 -11.15
CA GLY A 100 3.86 -10.32 -11.44
C GLY A 100 4.34 -11.23 -10.30
N ARG A 101 4.63 -10.69 -9.11
CA ARG A 101 5.12 -11.48 -7.96
C ARG A 101 4.01 -11.99 -7.06
N PHE A 102 2.95 -11.22 -6.91
CA PHE A 102 1.76 -11.67 -6.20
C PHE A 102 0.93 -12.58 -7.11
N LYS A 103 0.63 -13.78 -6.62
CA LYS A 103 -0.32 -14.68 -7.28
C LYS A 103 -1.73 -14.19 -6.94
N SER A 104 -2.56 -13.98 -7.97
CA SER A 104 -3.99 -13.69 -7.77
C SER A 104 -4.61 -14.81 -6.93
N TRP A 105 -5.45 -14.44 -5.94
CA TRP A 105 -6.20 -15.37 -5.07
C TRP A 105 -5.39 -16.13 -4.00
N THR A 106 -4.25 -15.61 -3.55
CA THR A 106 -3.53 -16.19 -2.41
C THR A 106 -2.99 -15.09 -1.51
N GLU A 107 -3.18 -15.25 -0.20
CA GLU A 107 -2.53 -14.39 0.80
C GLU A 107 -1.01 -14.44 0.59
N PRO A 108 -0.35 -13.28 0.45
CA PRO A 108 1.10 -13.27 0.28
C PRO A 108 1.77 -13.77 1.55
N SER A 109 2.80 -14.61 1.41
CA SER A 109 3.61 -14.99 2.56
C SER A 109 4.28 -13.76 3.15
N ARG A 110 4.51 -13.75 4.46
CA ARG A 110 5.23 -12.66 5.15
C ARG A 110 6.57 -12.34 4.48
N THR A 111 7.31 -13.36 4.07
CA THR A 111 8.57 -13.20 3.32
C THR A 111 8.41 -12.48 1.98
N LEU A 112 7.30 -12.70 1.28
CA LEU A 112 7.01 -11.98 0.04
C LEU A 112 6.70 -10.51 0.32
N VAL A 113 5.92 -10.22 1.37
CA VAL A 113 5.64 -8.85 1.81
C VAL A 113 6.92 -8.11 2.19
N ASP A 114 7.80 -8.75 2.98
CA ASP A 114 9.08 -8.17 3.37
C ASP A 114 9.97 -7.89 2.13
N SER A 115 9.97 -8.77 1.11
CA SER A 115 10.73 -8.54 -0.12
C SER A 115 10.21 -7.35 -0.94
N VAL A 116 8.91 -7.10 -0.91
CA VAL A 116 8.31 -5.94 -1.60
C VAL A 116 8.74 -4.63 -0.94
N GLY A 117 8.80 -4.59 0.39
CA GLY A 117 9.35 -3.44 1.12
C GLY A 117 10.79 -3.17 0.73
N GLU A 118 11.63 -4.21 0.76
CA GLU A 118 13.05 -4.13 0.44
C GLU A 118 13.27 -3.64 -1.01
N ASP A 119 12.56 -4.21 -1.98
CA ASP A 119 12.73 -3.86 -3.39
C ASP A 119 12.27 -2.43 -3.71
N LEU A 120 11.19 -1.95 -3.06
CA LEU A 120 10.77 -0.55 -3.16
C LEU A 120 11.82 0.39 -2.56
N ALA A 121 12.34 0.04 -1.37
CA ALA A 121 13.32 0.85 -0.66
C ALA A 121 14.62 0.98 -1.47
N VAL A 122 15.17 -0.16 -1.91
CA VAL A 122 16.39 -0.21 -2.74
C VAL A 122 16.18 0.50 -4.08
N GLY A 123 15.06 0.23 -4.77
CA GLY A 123 14.79 0.82 -6.07
C GLY A 123 14.66 2.35 -6.04
N LEU A 124 14.20 2.91 -4.92
CA LEU A 124 13.95 4.35 -4.78
C LEU A 124 15.10 5.13 -4.14
N THR A 125 15.95 4.47 -3.35
CA THR A 125 17.03 5.14 -2.62
C THR A 125 18.43 4.72 -3.07
N GLY A 126 18.55 3.55 -3.70
CA GLY A 126 19.84 2.92 -3.99
C GLY A 126 20.45 2.20 -2.78
N GLU A 127 19.84 2.31 -1.60
CA GLU A 127 20.39 1.81 -0.34
C GLU A 127 19.57 0.64 0.19
N GLN A 128 20.26 -0.38 0.72
CA GLN A 128 19.59 -1.49 1.40
C GLN A 128 19.04 -1.03 2.76
N PRO A 129 17.74 -1.21 3.03
CA PRO A 129 17.20 -0.89 4.33
C PRO A 129 17.87 -1.76 5.40
N TYR A 130 18.29 -1.13 6.50
CA TYR A 130 18.97 -1.83 7.59
C TYR A 130 18.11 -2.98 8.14
N ARG A 131 18.62 -4.20 8.06
CA ARG A 131 18.05 -5.37 8.73
C ARG A 131 18.69 -5.53 10.10
N ASP A 132 17.92 -5.27 11.16
CA ASP A 132 18.23 -5.78 12.50
C ASP A 132 18.43 -7.31 12.36
N ARG A 133 19.65 -7.76 12.65
CA ARG A 133 20.02 -9.17 12.68
C ARG A 133 19.67 -9.80 14.03
#